data_AF-A0AAV9IZD4-F1
#
_entry.id   AF-A0AAV9IZD4-F1
#
_cell.length_a   1.000
_cell.length_b   1.000
_cell.length_c   1.000
_cell.angle_alpha   90.00
_cell.angle_beta   90.00
_cell.angle_gamma   90.00
#
_symmetry.space_group_name_H-M   'P 1'
#
loop_
_entity.id
_entity.type
_entity.pdbx_description
1 polymer ?
#
loop_
_entity_poly.entity_id
_entity_poly.type
_entity_poly.pdbx_seq_one_letter_code
_entity_poly.pdbx_strand_id
1 'polypeptide(L)'
;MAVPLEPPPYPVIDPSPTLGAVLQECRPREYFTVVGATAASAFYGYLVGFPVRIPSTYCATIIGAMGGLCLAYQNACGRLLGYKPPRS
;
A
#
# COMPACT_ATOMS: atom_id res chain seq x y z
N MET A 1 -7.22 12.83 -15.86
CA MET A 1 -6.36 11.75 -16.41
C MET A 1 -4.93 12.24 -16.31
N ALA A 2 -4.15 11.73 -15.36
CA ALA A 2 -2.73 12.10 -15.29
C ALA A 2 -2.03 11.44 -16.47
N VAL A 3 -1.41 12.23 -17.35
CA VAL A 3 -0.61 11.70 -18.46
C VAL A 3 0.73 11.27 -17.87
N PRO A 4 1.08 9.97 -17.91
CA PRO A 4 2.37 9.55 -17.41
C PRO A 4 3.50 10.07 -18.28
N LEU A 5 4.63 10.44 -17.66
CA LEU A 5 5.80 10.94 -18.36
C LEU A 5 6.55 9.85 -19.14
N GLU A 6 6.39 8.59 -18.74
CA GLU A 6 7.15 7.46 -19.29
C GLU A 6 6.20 6.34 -19.74
N PRO A 7 6.42 5.77 -20.95
CA PRO A 7 5.58 4.69 -21.45
C PRO A 7 5.73 3.44 -20.56
N PRO A 8 4.64 2.69 -20.30
CA PRO A 8 4.69 1.52 -19.44
C PRO A 8 5.52 0.40 -20.09
N PRO A 9 6.46 -0.22 -19.35
CA PRO A 9 7.30 -1.31 -19.87
C PRO A 9 6.56 -2.65 -20.02
N TYR A 10 5.39 -2.81 -19.38
CA TYR A 10 4.55 -4.01 -19.45
C TYR A 10 3.20 -3.69 -20.13
N PRO A 11 2.50 -4.71 -20.68
CA PRO A 11 1.19 -4.48 -21.27
C PRO A 11 0.21 -3.89 -20.26
N VAL A 12 -0.46 -2.80 -20.66
CA VAL A 12 -1.50 -2.16 -19.85
C VAL A 12 -2.73 -3.06 -19.86
N ILE A 13 -3.19 -3.46 -18.68
CA ILE A 13 -4.40 -4.27 -18.50
C ILE A 13 -5.62 -3.35 -18.43
N ASP A 14 -5.54 -2.30 -17.60
CA ASP A 14 -6.59 -1.32 -17.42
C ASP A 14 -6.00 0.10 -17.31
N PRO A 15 -6.28 1.00 -18.27
CA PRO A 15 -5.79 2.38 -18.25
C PRO A 15 -6.49 3.27 -17.20
N SER A 16 -7.62 2.83 -16.63
CA SER A 16 -8.37 3.55 -15.61
C SER A 16 -8.82 2.59 -14.50
N PRO A 17 -7.90 2.13 -13.63
CA PRO A 17 -8.20 1.09 -12.65
C PRO A 17 -9.27 1.56 -11.67
N THR A 18 -10.38 0.83 -11.62
CA THR A 18 -11.41 1.00 -10.59
C THR A 18 -10.96 0.34 -9.28
N LEU A 19 -11.46 0.81 -8.14
CA LEU A 19 -11.05 0.30 -6.82
C LEU A 19 -11.28 -1.22 -6.68
N GLY A 20 -12.35 -1.74 -7.30
CA GLY A 20 -12.63 -3.18 -7.35
C GLY A 20 -11.56 -3.98 -8.11
N ALA A 21 -11.12 -3.48 -9.27
CA ALA A 21 -10.05 -4.10 -10.06
C ALA A 21 -8.71 -4.12 -9.30
N VAL A 22 -8.40 -3.05 -8.57
CA VAL A 22 -7.18 -2.97 -7.76
C VAL A 22 -7.18 -3.99 -6.62
N LEU A 23 -8.32 -4.16 -5.94
CA LEU A 23 -8.46 -5.14 -4.86
C LEU A 23 -8.37 -6.59 -5.36
N GLN A 24 -8.89 -6.88 -6.56
CA GLN A 24 -8.72 -8.19 -7.20
C GLN A 24 -7.26 -8.48 -7.54
N GLU A 25 -6.49 -7.46 -7.90
CA GLU A 25 -5.07 -7.58 -8.19
C GLU A 25 -4.15 -7.57 -6.96
N CYS A 26 -4.67 -7.29 -5.75
CA CYS A 26 -3.87 -7.37 -4.53
C CYS A 26 -3.39 -8.81 -4.26
N ARG A 27 -2.07 -9.01 -4.22
CA ARG A 27 -1.44 -10.30 -3.89
C ARG A 27 -1.34 -10.45 -2.37
N PRO A 28 -1.23 -11.70 -1.88
CA PRO A 28 -1.00 -11.97 -0.46
C PRO A 28 0.21 -11.20 0.11
N ARG A 29 1.26 -11.02 -0.70
CA ARG A 29 2.45 -10.26 -0.33
C ARG A 29 2.12 -8.81 0.06
N GLU A 30 1.22 -8.14 -0.65
CA GLU A 30 0.87 -6.77 -0.31
C GLU A 30 0.09 -6.69 1.01
N TYR A 31 -0.77 -7.67 1.29
CA TYR A 31 -1.42 -7.78 2.60
C TYR A 31 -0.38 -8.00 3.73
N PHE A 32 0.64 -8.83 3.51
CA PHE A 32 1.74 -8.98 4.47
C PHE A 32 2.50 -7.66 4.69
N THR A 33 2.71 -6.86 3.64
CA THR A 33 3.34 -5.53 3.77
C THR A 33 2.48 -4.59 4.60
N VAL A 34 1.15 -4.57 4.38
CA VAL A 34 0.21 -3.74 5.17
C VAL A 34 0.24 -4.14 6.64
N VAL A 35 0.11 -5.44 6.92
CA VAL A 35 0.14 -5.98 8.29
C VAL A 35 1.49 -5.72 8.94
N GLY A 36 2.59 -5.97 8.23
CA GLY A 36 3.94 -5.74 8.73
C GLY A 36 4.21 -4.26 9.03
N ALA A 37 3.79 -3.35 8.15
CA ALA A 37 3.92 -1.92 8.36
C ALA A 37 3.09 -1.44 9.56
N THR A 38 1.87 -1.96 9.70
CA THR A 38 0.97 -1.62 10.83
C THR A 38 1.52 -2.15 12.15
N ALA A 39 2.05 -3.38 12.17
CA ALA A 39 2.65 -3.97 13.37
C ALA A 39 3.94 -3.25 13.77
N ALA A 40 4.79 -2.92 12.80
CA ALA A 40 6.02 -2.17 13.04
C ALA A 40 5.72 -0.76 13.57
N SER A 41 4.72 -0.08 13.01
CA SER A 41 4.33 1.26 13.48
C SER A 41 3.66 1.21 14.86
N ALA A 42 2.86 0.19 15.15
CA ALA A 42 2.29 -0.03 16.47
C ALA A 42 3.39 -0.22 17.52
N PHE A 43 4.36 -1.07 17.21
CA PHE A 43 5.50 -1.33 18.09
C PHE A 43 6.32 -0.06 18.32
N TYR A 44 6.59 0.70 17.26
CA TYR A 44 7.28 1.99 17.35
C TYR A 44 6.52 3.01 18.19
N GLY A 45 5.20 3.15 17.99
CA GLY A 45 4.34 4.05 18.77
C GLY A 45 4.28 3.70 20.25
N TYR A 46 4.33 2.42 20.59
CA TYR A 46 4.37 1.97 21.99
C TYR A 46 5.68 2.32 22.68
N LEU A 47 6.82 2.20 21.98
CA LEU A 47 8.14 2.52 22.51
C LEU A 47 8.35 4.03 22.70
N VAL A 48 7.94 4.84 21.73
CA VAL A 48 8.16 6.30 21.73
C VAL A 48 7.13 7.05 22.57
N GLY A 49 5.94 6.49 22.75
CA GLY A 49 4.79 7.18 23.33
C GLY A 49 4.82 7.49 24.83
N PHE A 50 5.93 7.40 25.57
CA PHE A 50 5.92 7.70 27.01
C PHE A 50 5.68 9.20 27.28
N PRO A 51 4.77 9.60 28.19
CA PRO A 51 3.96 8.78 29.11
C PRO A 51 2.60 8.28 28.54
N VAL A 52 2.14 8.80 27.41
CA VAL A 52 0.84 8.49 26.77
C VAL A 52 0.94 7.37 25.72
N ARG A 53 1.38 6.18 26.17
CA ARG A 53 1.72 5.06 25.25
C ARG A 53 0.53 4.57 24.44
N ILE A 54 -0.65 4.50 25.05
CA ILE A 54 -1.88 3.98 24.42
C ILE A 54 -2.33 4.85 23.24
N PRO A 55 -2.61 6.17 23.41
CA PRO A 55 -3.02 7.01 22.29
C PRO A 55 -1.91 7.19 21.23
N SER A 56 -0.63 7.23 21.65
CA SER A 56 0.49 7.28 20.71
C SER A 56 0.55 6.02 19.82
N THR A 57 0.31 4.84 20.40
CA THR A 57 0.22 3.58 19.65
C THR A 57 -0.93 3.61 18.64
N TYR A 58 -2.11 4.11 19.03
CA TYR A 58 -3.26 4.23 18.11
C TYR A 58 -2.98 5.17 16.93
N CYS A 59 -2.35 6.32 17.17
CA CYS A 59 -1.97 7.21 16.07
C CYS A 59 -0.94 6.54 15.16
N ALA A 60 0.08 5.88 15.73
CA ALA A 60 1.10 5.21 14.96
C ALA A 60 0.57 4.02 14.15
N THR A 61 -0.38 3.25 14.69
CA THR A 61 -1.04 2.14 13.95
C THR A 61 -1.83 2.68 12.77
N ILE A 62 -2.61 3.74 12.96
CA ILE A 62 -3.41 4.35 11.88
C ILE A 62 -2.49 4.85 10.76
N ILE A 63 -1.38 5.51 11.10
CA ILE A 63 -0.40 6.00 10.12
C ILE A 63 0.25 4.83 9.37
N GLY A 64 0.66 3.78 10.08
CA GLY A 64 1.28 2.60 9.44
C GLY A 64 0.31 1.81 8.57
N ALA A 65 -0.95 1.67 9.01
CA ALA A 65 -1.99 1.04 8.22
C ALA A 65 -2.29 1.83 6.94
N MET A 66 -2.41 3.16 7.05
CA MET A 66 -2.63 4.04 5.90
C MET A 66 -1.44 4.00 4.94
N GLY A 67 -0.21 4.10 5.45
CA GLY A 67 1.00 4.02 4.62
C GLY A 67 1.15 2.66 3.94
N GLY A 68 0.89 1.58 4.66
CA GLY A 68 0.89 0.21 4.12
C GLY A 68 -0.16 0.03 3.03
N LEU A 69 -1.38 0.53 3.24
CA LEU A 69 -2.47 0.42 2.27
C LEU A 69 -2.19 1.25 1.01
N CYS A 70 -1.65 2.46 1.17
CA CYS A 70 -1.22 3.29 0.04
C CYS A 70 -0.11 2.61 -0.78
N LEU A 71 0.85 1.93 -0.13
CA LEU A 71 1.90 1.18 -0.83
C LEU A 71 1.34 -0.04 -1.56
N ALA A 72 0.46 -0.80 -0.92
CA ALA A 72 -0.23 -1.92 -1.54
C ALA A 72 -1.04 -1.46 -2.78
N TYR A 73 -1.77 -0.36 -2.64
CA TYR A 73 -2.56 0.25 -3.72
C TYR A 73 -1.67 0.70 -4.89
N GLN A 74 -0.58 1.41 -4.61
CA GLN A 74 0.40 1.81 -5.64
C GLN A 74 1.00 0.60 -6.36
N ASN A 75 1.27 -0.49 -5.63
CA ASN A 75 1.79 -1.72 -6.22
C ASN A 75 0.78 -2.38 -7.15
N ALA A 76 -0.49 -2.46 -6.74
CA ALA A 76 -1.55 -3.08 -7.53
C ALA A 76 -1.93 -2.21 -8.74
N CYS A 77 -2.10 -0.90 -8.58
CA CYS A 77 -2.30 0.04 -9.69
C CYS A 77 -1.12 0.03 -10.67
N GLY A 78 0.11 -0.03 -10.17
CA GLY A 78 1.29 -0.10 -11.02
C GLY A 78 1.31 -1.34 -11.91
N ARG A 79 0.73 -2.46 -11.47
CA ARG A 79 0.59 -3.66 -12.31
C ARG A 79 -0.48 -3.49 -13.39
N LEU A 80 -1.63 -2.90 -13.04
CA LEU A 80 -2.72 -2.65 -13.99
C LEU A 80 -2.32 -1.65 -15.08
N LEU A 81 -1.57 -0.62 -14.70
CA LEU A 81 -1.04 0.41 -15.59
C LEU A 81 0.22 -0.01 -16.36
N GLY A 82 0.76 -1.21 -16.12
CA GLY A 82 1.95 -1.70 -16.82
C GLY A 82 3.30 -1.12 -16.35
N TYR A 83 3.34 -0.41 -15.21
CA TYR A 83 4.57 0.06 -14.56
C TYR A 83 5.28 -1.00 -13.72
N LYS A 84 4.58 -2.09 -13.39
CA LYS A 84 5.11 -3.22 -12.61
C LYS A 84 4.82 -4.53 -13.31
N PRO A 85 5.66 -5.56 -13.09
CA PRO A 85 5.48 -6.85 -13.73
C PRO A 85 4.09 -7.42 -13.42
N PRO A 86 3.39 -7.94 -14.44
CA PRO A 86 2.07 -8.54 -14.28
C PRO A 86 2.14 -9.78 -13.40
N ARG A 87 0.97 -10.30 -13.02
CA ARG A 87 0.86 -11.57 -12.30
C ARG A 87 1.34 -12.70 -13.23
N SER A 88 2.50 -13.28 -12.91
CA SER A 88 3.00 -14.51 -13.52
C SER A 88 2.16 -15.70 -13.09
#